data_AF-A0A317GWV6-F1
#
_entry.id   AF-A0A317GWV6-F1
#
_cell.length_a   1.000
_cell.length_b   1.000
_cell.length_c   1.000
_cell.angle_alpha   90.00
_cell.angle_beta   90.00
_cell.angle_gamma   90.00
#
_symmetry.space_group_name_H-M   'P 1'
#
loop_
_entity.id
_entity.type
_entity.pdbx_description
1 polymer ?
#
loop_
_entity_poly.entity_id
_entity_poly.type
_entity_poly.pdbx_seq_one_letter_code
_entity_poly.pdbx_strand_id
1 'polypeptide(L)'
;MYKLFLPLFIICICCSCSDTQKVNPIPSTEQRVELAKTETAFDSSIVVLGSFRKIALTDLLCRDWNVEDADKKHWSVIFWDSIADKRKYPGFSLFHDYTVTENPRTEIKFGKWEIDKPNRILRLKMKDGTEKSYYVQELSLSYMILTWEENGDSAWIKLNADGLVHKEDANDPYYPANNRWRIKPAKLESYDELTVRVKNCVHFYSAFFKDNYQKQLTDISYIGLPSCFEWYNGGIGLPATIELDKKWKNCFYSDDQAYKGYDLIKDIIERHVLEWPDKHMIWTKRIQIVLDQMHDRL
;
A
#
# COMPACT_ATOMS: atom_id res chain seq x y z
N MET A 1 1.89 58.06 18.25
CA MET A 1 1.59 59.11 17.25
C MET A 1 0.72 58.46 16.17
N TYR A 2 -0.40 59.09 15.83
CA TYR A 2 -1.59 58.55 15.17
C TYR A 2 -1.47 58.18 13.67
N LYS A 3 -2.53 57.49 13.19
CA LYS A 3 -3.10 57.36 11.81
C LYS A 3 -2.66 56.09 11.07
N LEU A 4 -3.48 55.05 10.84
CA LEU A 4 -4.82 54.96 10.22
C LEU A 4 -4.92 55.71 8.90
N PHE A 5 -4.86 54.99 7.76
CA PHE A 5 -5.53 55.39 6.51
C PHE A 5 -5.69 54.19 5.57
N LEU A 6 -6.94 53.76 5.44
CA LEU A 6 -7.48 53.04 4.28
C LEU A 6 -7.87 54.10 3.22
N PRO A 7 -7.79 53.80 1.92
CA PRO A 7 -8.94 54.12 1.09
C PRO A 7 -9.33 53.03 0.08
N LEU A 8 -10.64 52.81 0.09
CA LEU A 8 -11.54 52.37 -0.98
C LEU A 8 -11.29 53.17 -2.28
N PHE A 9 -11.29 52.55 -3.48
CA PHE A 9 -11.71 53.19 -4.75
C PHE A 9 -12.05 52.06 -5.76
N ILE A 10 -13.32 51.78 -6.03
CA ILE A 10 -14.23 52.30 -7.09
C ILE A 10 -14.48 51.24 -8.17
N ILE A 11 -15.78 50.92 -8.30
CA ILE A 11 -16.42 50.15 -9.37
C ILE A 11 -16.61 51.09 -10.57
N CYS A 12 -16.24 50.63 -11.78
CA CYS A 12 -16.74 51.18 -13.04
C CYS A 12 -17.37 50.06 -13.86
N ILE A 13 -18.68 50.17 -14.06
CA ILE A 13 -19.49 49.42 -15.02
C ILE A 13 -19.66 50.33 -16.23
N CYS A 14 -19.34 49.83 -17.43
CA CYS A 14 -19.84 50.38 -18.69
C CYS A 14 -20.36 49.23 -19.56
N CYS A 15 -21.63 49.37 -19.95
CA CYS A 15 -22.40 48.51 -20.85
C CYS A 15 -22.20 48.87 -22.33
N SER A 16 -22.71 47.96 -23.17
CA SER A 16 -23.16 48.10 -24.57
C SER A 16 -22.09 48.09 -25.67
N CYS A 17 -22.29 47.50 -26.85
CA CYS A 17 -23.50 46.98 -27.50
C CYS A 17 -23.17 45.83 -28.47
N SER A 18 -24.23 45.09 -28.77
CA SER A 18 -24.43 43.97 -29.67
C SER A 18 -23.96 44.14 -31.11
N ASP A 19 -23.55 43.04 -31.75
CA ASP A 19 -23.80 42.86 -33.18
C ASP A 19 -24.31 41.45 -33.49
N THR A 20 -25.33 41.44 -34.35
CA THR A 20 -26.26 40.36 -34.62
C THR A 20 -25.73 39.48 -35.76
N GLN A 21 -25.61 38.17 -35.57
CA GLN A 21 -25.50 37.23 -36.69
C GLN A 21 -26.51 36.09 -36.62
N LYS A 22 -27.00 35.80 -37.83
CA LYS A 22 -28.21 35.09 -38.22
C LYS A 22 -28.15 33.61 -37.89
N VAL A 23 -29.27 33.12 -37.36
CA VAL A 23 -29.63 31.70 -37.27
C VAL A 23 -30.00 31.17 -38.66
N ASN A 24 -29.49 30.00 -39.01
CA ASN A 24 -30.07 29.09 -40.00
C ASN A 24 -29.83 27.63 -39.58
N PRO A 25 -30.68 26.69 -40.03
CA PRO A 25 -31.14 25.57 -39.21
C PRO A 25 -30.28 24.30 -39.28
N ILE A 26 -30.47 23.49 -38.25
CA ILE A 26 -29.93 22.16 -37.96
C ILE A 26 -30.17 21.19 -39.14
N PRO A 27 -29.15 20.43 -39.59
CA PRO A 27 -29.34 19.11 -40.15
C PRO A 27 -29.21 18.07 -39.04
N SER A 28 -30.29 17.33 -38.84
CA SER A 28 -30.35 16.11 -38.06
C SER A 28 -29.40 15.06 -38.63
N THR A 29 -28.40 14.65 -37.86
CA THR A 29 -27.78 13.33 -38.05
C THR A 29 -27.42 12.83 -36.66
N GLU A 30 -28.14 11.80 -36.23
CA GLU A 30 -27.83 10.99 -35.06
C GLU A 30 -26.43 10.39 -35.24
N GLN A 31 -25.40 11.10 -34.80
CA GLN A 31 -24.16 10.47 -34.39
C GLN A 31 -24.30 10.15 -32.91
N ARG A 32 -24.88 8.97 -32.67
CA ARG A 32 -24.75 8.22 -31.43
C ARG A 32 -23.25 8.03 -31.21
N VAL A 33 -22.64 8.95 -30.46
CA VAL A 33 -21.31 8.75 -29.91
C VAL A 33 -21.44 7.53 -29.03
N GLU A 34 -21.02 6.40 -29.58
CA GLU A 34 -20.90 5.14 -28.88
C GLU A 34 -19.90 5.43 -27.76
N LEU A 35 -20.43 5.65 -26.55
CA LEU A 35 -19.63 5.66 -25.34
C LEU A 35 -18.93 4.30 -25.35
N ALA A 36 -17.65 4.30 -25.75
CA ALA A 36 -16.78 3.16 -25.59
C ALA A 36 -16.92 2.77 -24.13
N LYS A 37 -17.59 1.63 -23.90
CA LYS A 37 -17.51 0.93 -22.64
C LYS A 37 -16.04 0.56 -22.53
N THR A 38 -15.27 1.40 -21.84
CA THR A 38 -14.02 0.98 -21.26
C THR A 38 -14.40 0.00 -20.16
N GLU A 39 -14.73 -1.23 -20.57
CA GLU A 39 -14.59 -2.39 -19.70
C GLU A 39 -13.11 -2.41 -19.36
N THR A 40 -12.76 -1.78 -18.23
CA THR A 40 -11.52 -2.06 -17.55
C THR A 40 -11.61 -3.52 -17.16
N ALA A 41 -11.19 -4.39 -18.07
CA ALA A 41 -10.98 -5.79 -17.79
C ALA A 41 -9.98 -5.81 -16.64
N PHE A 42 -10.49 -5.95 -15.41
CA PHE A 42 -9.65 -6.35 -14.30
C PHE A 42 -8.87 -7.56 -14.77
N ASP A 43 -7.55 -7.49 -14.63
CA ASP A 43 -6.75 -8.70 -14.70
C ASP A 43 -7.45 -9.73 -13.80
N SER A 44 -7.71 -10.92 -14.37
CA SER A 44 -8.57 -11.92 -13.75
C SER A 44 -8.06 -12.38 -12.38
N SER A 45 -6.89 -11.93 -11.91
CA SER A 45 -6.33 -12.22 -10.59
C SER A 45 -6.98 -11.44 -9.44
N ILE A 46 -7.68 -10.31 -9.67
CA ILE A 46 -8.39 -9.56 -8.61
C ILE A 46 -9.87 -9.88 -8.62
N VAL A 47 -10.45 -10.00 -7.43
CA VAL A 47 -11.88 -10.23 -7.18
C VAL A 47 -12.47 -9.04 -6.45
N VAL A 48 -13.60 -8.53 -6.96
CA VAL A 48 -14.40 -7.50 -6.28
C VAL A 48 -15.42 -8.18 -5.39
N LEU A 49 -15.24 -8.11 -4.06
CA LEU A 49 -16.11 -8.82 -3.12
C LEU A 49 -17.58 -8.37 -3.20
N GLY A 50 -17.83 -7.09 -3.50
CA GLY A 50 -19.19 -6.56 -3.67
C GLY A 50 -19.99 -7.18 -4.84
N SER A 51 -19.35 -7.94 -5.72
CA SER A 51 -20.03 -8.62 -6.83
C SER A 51 -20.77 -9.90 -6.42
N PHE A 52 -20.48 -10.44 -5.24
CA PHE A 52 -21.11 -11.67 -4.76
C PHE A 52 -22.44 -11.41 -4.05
N ARG A 53 -23.45 -12.23 -4.33
CA ARG A 53 -24.76 -12.19 -3.64
C ARG A 53 -24.69 -12.62 -2.18
N LYS A 54 -23.75 -13.51 -1.84
CA LYS A 54 -23.50 -14.02 -0.50
C LYS A 54 -21.99 -14.19 -0.36
N ILE A 55 -21.42 -13.60 0.68
CA ILE A 55 -19.98 -13.65 0.96
C ILE A 55 -19.80 -14.41 2.26
N ALA A 56 -18.89 -15.38 2.30
CA ALA A 56 -18.59 -16.06 3.55
C ALA A 56 -17.90 -15.09 4.51
N LEU A 57 -18.11 -15.28 5.82
CA LEU A 57 -17.44 -14.47 6.84
C LEU A 57 -15.91 -14.51 6.70
N THR A 58 -15.35 -15.66 6.31
CA THR A 58 -13.92 -15.82 6.05
C THR A 58 -13.45 -14.93 4.91
N ASP A 59 -14.14 -14.93 3.78
CA ASP A 59 -13.79 -14.11 2.62
C ASP A 59 -13.95 -12.62 2.95
N LEU A 60 -14.91 -12.28 3.84
CA LEU A 60 -15.00 -10.92 4.36
C LEU A 60 -13.82 -10.54 5.24
N LEU A 61 -13.19 -11.47 5.97
CA LEU A 61 -12.04 -11.17 6.81
C LEU A 61 -10.73 -11.18 6.02
N CYS A 62 -10.58 -12.07 5.03
CA CYS A 62 -9.35 -12.29 4.27
C CYS A 62 -9.04 -11.17 3.27
N ARG A 63 -8.37 -10.11 3.75
CA ARG A 63 -7.94 -8.95 2.96
C ARG A 63 -6.96 -8.09 3.75
N ASP A 64 -6.47 -7.04 3.09
CA ASP A 64 -5.72 -5.95 3.72
C ASP A 64 -6.65 -5.00 4.48
N TRP A 65 -6.44 -4.92 5.79
CA TRP A 65 -7.09 -4.00 6.71
C TRP A 65 -6.10 -2.96 7.21
N ASN A 66 -6.37 -1.69 6.97
CA ASN A 66 -5.55 -0.59 7.49
C ASN A 66 -6.31 0.12 8.61
N VAL A 67 -5.62 0.52 9.69
CA VAL A 67 -6.28 1.28 10.74
C VAL A 67 -6.55 2.70 10.23
N GLU A 68 -7.83 3.06 10.22
CA GLU A 68 -8.32 4.38 9.82
C GLU A 68 -8.46 5.29 11.05
N ASP A 69 -9.04 4.77 12.13
CA ASP A 69 -9.31 5.53 13.35
C ASP A 69 -9.28 4.59 14.57
N ALA A 70 -9.16 5.17 15.76
CA ALA A 70 -9.17 4.43 17.00
C ALA A 70 -9.56 5.30 18.19
N ASP A 71 -9.77 4.65 19.32
CA ASP A 71 -10.04 5.32 20.58
C ASP A 71 -8.98 6.39 20.91
N LYS A 72 -9.44 7.64 21.14
CA LYS A 72 -8.58 8.81 21.35
C LYS A 72 -7.64 8.68 22.55
N LYS A 73 -8.06 7.96 23.61
CA LYS A 73 -7.21 7.73 24.80
C LYS A 73 -5.98 6.89 24.43
N HIS A 74 -6.10 6.04 23.41
CA HIS A 74 -5.08 5.07 23.02
C HIS A 74 -4.39 5.40 21.69
N TRP A 75 -4.80 6.48 21.04
CA TRP A 75 -4.33 6.88 19.72
C TRP A 75 -2.80 6.95 19.64
N SER A 76 -2.14 7.54 20.64
CA SER A 76 -0.68 7.64 20.68
C SER A 76 -0.01 6.26 20.74
N VAL A 77 -0.54 5.32 21.51
CA VAL A 77 0.05 3.98 21.65
C VAL A 77 -0.11 3.15 20.36
N ILE A 78 -1.24 3.33 19.67
CA ILE A 78 -1.58 2.63 18.43
C ILE A 78 -0.75 3.15 17.25
N PHE A 79 -0.69 4.48 17.10
CA PHE A 79 -0.10 5.12 15.93
C PHE A 79 1.32 5.65 16.16
N TRP A 80 1.86 5.59 17.37
CA TRP A 80 3.19 6.07 17.69
C TRP A 80 3.99 5.03 18.49
N ASP A 81 5.26 4.88 18.16
CA ASP A 81 6.27 4.34 19.06
C ASP A 81 6.94 5.51 19.76
N SER A 82 6.68 5.67 21.06
CA SER A 82 7.25 6.76 21.87
C SER A 82 8.74 6.58 22.15
N ILE A 83 9.27 5.35 22.08
CA ILE A 83 10.69 5.07 22.31
C ILE A 83 11.47 5.37 21.04
N ALA A 84 10.99 4.91 19.89
CA ALA A 84 11.65 5.14 18.61
C ALA A 84 11.32 6.51 17.98
N ASP A 85 10.38 7.25 18.58
CA ASP A 85 9.78 8.49 18.07
C ASP A 85 9.32 8.37 16.60
N LYS A 86 8.51 7.33 16.34
CA LYS A 86 8.11 6.96 14.97
C LYS A 86 6.63 6.69 14.87
N ARG A 87 6.02 7.17 13.78
CA ARG A 87 4.67 6.79 13.39
C ARG A 87 4.60 5.32 13.00
N LYS A 88 3.64 4.61 13.57
CA LYS A 88 3.20 3.27 13.17
C LYS A 88 2.12 3.35 12.10
N TYR A 89 2.05 2.31 11.29
CA TYR A 89 1.02 2.10 10.28
C TYR A 89 0.32 0.78 10.58
N PRO A 90 -0.50 0.75 11.63
CA PRO A 90 -1.09 -0.49 12.09
C PRO A 90 -2.14 -1.00 11.10
N GLY A 91 -2.25 -2.31 11.03
CA GLY A 91 -3.11 -3.01 10.10
C GLY A 91 -2.86 -4.51 10.11
N PHE A 92 -3.71 -5.25 9.40
CA PHE A 92 -3.66 -6.70 9.28
C PHE A 92 -3.89 -7.10 7.83
N SER A 93 -3.09 -8.01 7.31
CA SER A 93 -3.42 -8.75 6.11
C SER A 93 -3.77 -10.17 6.54
N LEU A 94 -5.05 -10.54 6.39
CA LEU A 94 -5.55 -11.88 6.74
C LEU A 94 -5.71 -12.69 5.45
N PHE A 95 -5.30 -13.96 5.47
CA PHE A 95 -5.31 -14.84 4.30
C PHE A 95 -6.14 -16.10 4.53
N HIS A 96 -6.62 -16.71 3.45
CA HIS A 96 -7.52 -17.88 3.46
C HIS A 96 -6.85 -19.14 4.02
N ASP A 97 -5.52 -19.20 3.99
CA ASP A 97 -4.71 -20.26 4.62
C ASP A 97 -4.48 -20.05 6.13
N TYR A 98 -5.25 -19.15 6.73
CA TYR A 98 -5.19 -18.72 8.12
C TYR A 98 -3.88 -18.07 8.53
N THR A 99 -3.02 -17.67 7.58
CA THR A 99 -1.86 -16.81 7.89
C THR A 99 -2.27 -15.36 8.06
N VAL A 100 -1.51 -14.64 8.89
CA VAL A 100 -1.67 -13.19 9.09
C VAL A 100 -0.33 -12.49 9.01
N THR A 101 -0.34 -11.31 8.39
CA THR A 101 0.69 -10.29 8.49
C THR A 101 0.15 -9.13 9.31
N GLU A 102 0.74 -8.86 10.47
CA GLU A 102 0.44 -7.68 11.29
C GLU A 102 1.42 -6.56 10.96
N ASN A 103 0.92 -5.32 10.95
CA ASN A 103 1.67 -4.10 10.65
C ASN A 103 2.42 -4.20 9.31
N PRO A 104 1.71 -4.49 8.19
CA PRO A 104 2.32 -4.76 6.90
C PRO A 104 3.25 -3.64 6.41
N ARG A 105 3.07 -2.40 6.89
CA ARG A 105 3.91 -1.25 6.51
C ARG A 105 4.98 -0.87 7.52
N THR A 106 5.08 -1.51 8.68
CA THR A 106 6.08 -1.15 9.70
C THR A 106 6.67 -2.42 10.35
N GLU A 107 6.88 -2.43 11.66
CA GLU A 107 7.26 -3.55 12.55
C GLU A 107 6.44 -4.82 12.29
N ILE A 108 6.78 -5.48 11.18
CA ILE A 108 6.00 -6.56 10.61
C ILE A 108 6.12 -7.80 11.46
N LYS A 109 4.98 -8.42 11.73
CA LYS A 109 4.92 -9.71 12.43
C LYS A 109 4.08 -10.69 11.62
N PHE A 110 4.45 -11.96 11.71
CA PHE A 110 3.72 -13.05 11.05
C PHE A 110 3.14 -13.99 12.08
N GLY A 111 1.98 -14.55 11.75
CA GLY A 111 1.28 -15.47 12.65
C GLY A 111 0.22 -16.30 11.96
N LYS A 112 -0.67 -16.83 12.78
CA LYS A 112 -1.92 -17.46 12.38
C LYS A 112 -3.10 -16.70 12.97
N TRP A 113 -4.24 -16.75 12.29
CA TRP A 113 -5.48 -16.18 12.80
C TRP A 113 -6.60 -17.22 12.81
N GLU A 114 -7.57 -17.01 13.71
CA GLU A 114 -8.81 -17.79 13.78
C GLU A 114 -9.97 -16.88 14.20
N ILE A 115 -11.21 -17.27 13.87
CA ILE A 115 -12.42 -16.56 14.27
C ILE A 115 -13.36 -17.50 15.02
N ASP A 116 -13.62 -17.19 16.27
CA ASP A 116 -14.71 -17.78 17.05
C ASP A 116 -16.03 -17.15 16.59
N LYS A 117 -16.71 -17.80 15.64
CA LYS A 117 -17.90 -17.23 14.98
C LYS A 117 -19.05 -16.95 15.96
N PRO A 118 -19.42 -17.87 16.90
CA PRO A 118 -20.46 -17.60 17.87
C PRO A 118 -20.19 -16.37 18.75
N ASN A 119 -18.95 -16.20 19.19
CA ASN A 119 -18.56 -15.11 20.11
C ASN A 119 -18.03 -13.87 19.39
N ARG A 120 -17.87 -13.93 18.06
CA ARG A 120 -17.26 -12.88 17.22
C ARG A 120 -15.86 -12.48 17.68
N ILE A 121 -15.04 -13.43 18.11
CA ILE A 121 -13.67 -13.17 18.60
C ILE A 121 -12.64 -13.55 17.54
N LEU A 122 -11.95 -12.55 16.99
CA LEU A 122 -10.79 -12.73 16.12
C LEU A 122 -9.54 -12.92 17.00
N ARG A 123 -8.86 -14.06 16.88
CA ARG A 123 -7.62 -14.34 17.62
C ARG A 123 -6.44 -14.39 16.66
N LEU A 124 -5.35 -13.74 17.04
CA LEU A 124 -4.07 -13.75 16.33
C LEU A 124 -3.03 -14.43 17.22
N LYS A 125 -2.30 -15.40 16.67
CA LYS A 125 -1.18 -16.10 17.31
C LYS A 125 0.08 -15.87 16.51
N MET A 126 0.97 -15.03 17.02
CA MET A 126 2.17 -14.58 16.32
C MET A 126 3.35 -15.53 16.56
N LYS A 127 4.29 -15.58 15.61
CA LYS A 127 5.47 -16.46 15.69
C LYS A 127 6.43 -16.12 16.83
N ASP A 128 6.38 -14.90 17.35
CA ASP A 128 7.15 -14.48 18.52
C ASP A 128 6.50 -14.90 19.85
N GLY A 129 5.37 -15.63 19.80
CA GLY A 129 4.61 -16.07 20.97
C GLY A 129 3.56 -15.07 21.43
N THR A 130 3.49 -13.86 20.83
CA THR A 130 2.44 -12.89 21.15
C THR A 130 1.07 -13.43 20.73
N GLU A 131 0.09 -13.38 21.63
CA GLU A 131 -1.31 -13.67 21.31
C GLU A 131 -2.16 -12.41 21.49
N LYS A 132 -3.10 -12.17 20.58
CA LYS A 132 -4.05 -11.04 20.63
C LYS A 132 -5.45 -11.53 20.34
N SER A 133 -6.44 -10.98 21.04
CA SER A 133 -7.85 -11.28 20.83
C SER A 133 -8.64 -9.99 20.66
N TYR A 134 -9.53 -9.96 19.68
CA TYR A 134 -10.37 -8.82 19.36
C TYR A 134 -11.83 -9.25 19.24
N TYR A 135 -12.74 -8.52 19.90
CA TYR A 135 -14.16 -8.60 19.61
C TYR A 135 -14.47 -7.86 18.33
N VAL A 136 -15.05 -8.54 17.34
CA VAL A 136 -15.50 -7.94 16.08
C VAL A 136 -16.87 -7.32 16.32
N GLN A 137 -16.95 -6.00 16.48
CA GLN A 137 -18.19 -5.27 16.73
C GLN A 137 -19.01 -5.11 15.44
N GLU A 138 -18.34 -4.70 14.37
CA GLU A 138 -18.92 -4.51 13.05
C GLU A 138 -17.97 -5.05 11.97
N LEU A 139 -18.55 -5.58 10.91
CA LEU A 139 -17.82 -6.06 9.74
C LEU A 139 -18.65 -5.81 8.49
N SER A 140 -18.06 -5.10 7.53
CA SER A 140 -18.67 -4.80 6.24
C SER A 140 -17.68 -5.06 5.10
N LEU A 141 -18.05 -4.65 3.88
CA LEU A 141 -17.17 -4.71 2.72
C LEU A 141 -16.01 -3.70 2.77
N SER A 142 -16.17 -2.57 3.44
CA SER A 142 -15.18 -1.49 3.41
C SER A 142 -14.59 -1.15 4.78
N TYR A 143 -15.15 -1.68 5.87
CA TYR A 143 -14.65 -1.41 7.21
C TYR A 143 -14.90 -2.57 8.18
N MET A 144 -14.11 -2.58 9.25
CA MET A 144 -14.26 -3.48 10.40
C MET A 144 -14.01 -2.69 11.68
N ILE A 145 -14.84 -2.89 12.70
CA ILE A 145 -14.63 -2.31 14.03
C ILE A 145 -14.26 -3.44 14.99
N LEU A 146 -13.08 -3.33 15.58
CA LEU A 146 -12.56 -4.25 16.59
C LEU A 146 -12.54 -3.58 17.95
N THR A 147 -12.74 -4.34 19.01
CA THR A 147 -12.44 -3.94 20.39
C THR A 147 -11.43 -4.91 20.97
N TRP A 148 -10.36 -4.42 21.59
CA TRP A 148 -9.52 -5.24 22.45
C TRP A 148 -9.73 -4.83 23.91
N GLU A 149 -9.56 -5.81 24.80
CA GLU A 149 -9.64 -5.61 26.24
C GLU A 149 -8.43 -6.30 26.88
N GLU A 150 -7.68 -5.57 27.69
CA GLU A 150 -6.50 -6.09 28.38
C GLU A 150 -6.35 -5.40 29.74
N ASN A 151 -6.22 -6.19 30.80
CA ASN A 151 -6.00 -5.70 32.17
C ASN A 151 -7.02 -4.64 32.66
N GLY A 152 -8.28 -4.75 32.21
CA GLY A 152 -9.34 -3.80 32.54
C GLY A 152 -9.31 -2.50 31.72
N ASP A 153 -8.37 -2.34 30.79
CA ASP A 153 -8.41 -1.31 29.76
C ASP A 153 -9.06 -1.86 28.50
N SER A 154 -9.72 -0.98 27.74
CA SER A 154 -10.38 -1.35 26.50
C SER A 154 -10.31 -0.21 25.49
N ALA A 155 -10.29 -0.57 24.22
CA ALA A 155 -10.27 0.40 23.15
C ALA A 155 -10.82 -0.20 21.86
N TRP A 156 -11.41 0.67 21.05
CA TRP A 156 -11.89 0.30 19.72
C TRP A 156 -10.91 0.75 18.63
N ILE A 157 -10.88 0.00 17.54
CA ILE A 157 -10.12 0.27 16.32
C ILE A 157 -11.09 0.18 15.15
N LYS A 158 -11.13 1.21 14.32
CA LYS A 158 -11.79 1.18 13.02
C LYS A 158 -10.73 0.91 11.95
N LEU A 159 -10.93 -0.17 11.23
CA LEU A 159 -10.13 -0.59 10.09
C LEU A 159 -10.90 -0.34 8.80
N ASN A 160 -10.20 -0.01 7.72
CA ASN A 160 -10.76 0.09 6.38
C ASN A 160 -10.09 -0.89 5.40
N ALA A 161 -10.82 -1.24 4.34
CA ALA A 161 -10.35 -2.06 3.22
C ALA A 161 -11.00 -1.57 1.92
N ASP A 162 -10.37 -1.84 0.79
CA ASP A 162 -10.85 -1.45 -0.56
C ASP A 162 -11.90 -2.40 -1.14
N GLY A 163 -12.08 -3.59 -0.55
CA GLY A 163 -13.00 -4.62 -1.06
C GLY A 163 -12.49 -5.38 -2.28
N LEU A 164 -11.19 -5.23 -2.61
CA LEU A 164 -10.50 -5.88 -3.71
C LEU A 164 -9.50 -6.90 -3.16
N VAL A 165 -9.61 -8.16 -3.58
CA VAL A 165 -8.74 -9.25 -3.08
C VAL A 165 -8.12 -10.02 -4.21
N HIS A 166 -6.93 -10.58 -3.99
CA HIS A 166 -6.34 -11.54 -4.94
C HIS A 166 -7.10 -12.86 -4.90
N LYS A 167 -7.25 -13.52 -6.05
CA LYS A 167 -7.75 -14.91 -6.12
C LYS A 167 -6.82 -15.88 -5.40
N GLU A 168 -5.52 -15.64 -5.54
CA GLU A 168 -4.46 -16.42 -4.92
C GLU A 168 -3.75 -15.52 -3.90
N ASP A 169 -3.85 -15.85 -2.62
CA ASP A 169 -3.25 -15.05 -1.53
C ASP A 169 -1.76 -14.82 -1.74
N ALA A 170 -1.04 -15.77 -2.35
CA ALA A 170 0.39 -15.67 -2.61
C ALA A 170 0.78 -14.51 -3.57
N ASN A 171 -0.17 -13.98 -4.34
CA ASN A 171 0.05 -12.81 -5.20
C ASN A 171 -0.04 -11.49 -4.42
N ASP A 172 -0.59 -11.51 -3.21
CA ASP A 172 -0.68 -10.33 -2.36
C ASP A 172 0.72 -9.90 -1.87
N PRO A 173 1.11 -8.63 -2.03
CA PRO A 173 2.44 -8.17 -1.61
C PRO A 173 2.69 -8.36 -0.12
N TYR A 174 1.66 -8.38 0.72
CA TYR A 174 1.76 -8.54 2.17
C TYR A 174 1.63 -9.98 2.64
N TYR A 175 1.47 -10.94 1.73
CA TYR A 175 1.53 -12.35 2.07
C TYR A 175 2.87 -12.69 2.76
N PRO A 176 2.89 -13.51 3.83
CA PRO A 176 4.10 -13.70 4.65
C PRO A 176 5.33 -14.17 3.86
N ALA A 177 5.14 -14.97 2.82
CA ALA A 177 6.25 -15.44 1.99
C ALA A 177 6.96 -14.30 1.25
N ASN A 178 6.21 -13.28 0.81
CA ASN A 178 6.72 -12.12 0.07
C ASN A 178 7.47 -11.11 0.95
N ASN A 179 7.40 -11.25 2.28
CA ASN A 179 7.95 -10.27 3.23
C ASN A 179 9.11 -10.78 4.09
N ARG A 180 9.59 -12.02 3.86
CA ARG A 180 10.64 -12.62 4.70
C ARG A 180 11.95 -11.84 4.71
N TRP A 181 12.26 -11.13 3.63
CA TRP A 181 13.45 -10.28 3.51
C TRP A 181 13.49 -9.12 4.50
N ARG A 182 12.34 -8.76 5.09
CA ARG A 182 12.23 -7.68 6.09
C ARG A 182 12.62 -8.12 7.50
N ILE A 183 12.69 -9.43 7.74
CA ILE A 183 13.08 -9.98 9.03
C ILE A 183 14.61 -9.98 9.11
N LYS A 184 15.12 -9.20 10.07
CA LYS A 184 16.56 -9.11 10.34
C LYS A 184 17.13 -10.49 10.65
N PRO A 185 18.15 -10.95 9.91
CA PRO A 185 18.80 -12.23 10.19
C PRO A 185 19.56 -12.16 11.53
N ALA A 186 19.58 -13.27 12.26
CA ALA A 186 20.28 -13.39 13.55
C ALA A 186 21.81 -13.56 13.40
N LYS A 187 22.30 -13.87 12.20
CA LYS A 187 23.71 -14.06 11.88
C LYS A 187 24.04 -13.42 10.54
N LEU A 188 25.33 -13.21 10.30
CA LEU A 188 25.85 -12.77 9.01
C LEU A 188 25.44 -13.75 7.90
N GLU A 189 24.90 -13.22 6.82
CA GLU A 189 24.55 -13.99 5.61
C GLU A 189 25.76 -14.12 4.67
N SER A 190 25.85 -15.24 3.96
CA SER A 190 26.76 -15.41 2.82
C SER A 190 26.34 -14.52 1.64
N TYR A 191 27.19 -14.44 0.61
CA TYR A 191 26.87 -13.69 -0.62
C TYR A 191 25.59 -14.21 -1.30
N ASP A 192 25.42 -15.53 -1.38
CA ASP A 192 24.24 -16.15 -2.00
C ASP A 192 22.97 -15.89 -1.18
N GLU A 193 23.05 -16.03 0.15
CA GLU A 193 21.92 -15.71 1.05
C GLU A 193 21.52 -14.22 0.98
N LEU A 194 22.52 -13.33 0.91
CA LEU A 194 22.29 -11.89 0.75
C LEU A 194 21.64 -11.59 -0.61
N THR A 195 22.10 -12.23 -1.68
CA THR A 195 21.50 -12.09 -3.02
C THR A 195 20.04 -12.52 -3.02
N VAL A 196 19.73 -13.67 -2.41
CA VAL A 196 18.34 -14.14 -2.24
C VAL A 196 17.50 -13.15 -1.43
N ARG A 197 18.05 -12.55 -0.37
CA ARG A 197 17.35 -11.50 0.39
C ARG A 197 17.02 -10.28 -0.46
N VAL A 198 17.98 -9.82 -1.26
CA VAL A 198 17.79 -8.68 -2.18
C VAL A 198 16.78 -9.02 -3.27
N LYS A 199 16.84 -10.21 -3.87
CA LYS A 199 15.81 -10.70 -4.82
C LYS A 199 14.42 -10.67 -4.21
N ASN A 200 14.27 -11.16 -2.98
CA ASN A 200 12.98 -11.14 -2.28
C ASN A 200 12.47 -9.70 -2.01
N CYS A 201 13.36 -8.73 -1.78
CA CYS A 201 12.98 -7.31 -1.70
C CYS A 201 12.44 -6.79 -3.05
N VAL A 202 13.17 -7.06 -4.14
CA VAL A 202 12.75 -6.66 -5.49
C VAL A 202 11.41 -7.29 -5.86
N HIS A 203 11.24 -8.59 -5.56
CA HIS A 203 9.99 -9.32 -5.75
C HIS A 203 8.83 -8.70 -4.97
N PHE A 204 9.02 -8.35 -3.69
CA PHE A 204 8.00 -7.65 -2.91
C PHE A 204 7.55 -6.35 -3.60
N TYR A 205 8.49 -5.53 -4.06
CA TYR A 205 8.15 -4.29 -4.73
C TYR A 205 7.47 -4.53 -6.08
N SER A 206 7.86 -5.55 -6.84
CA SER A 206 7.15 -5.93 -8.06
C SER A 206 5.68 -6.30 -7.76
N ALA A 207 5.46 -7.18 -6.77
CA ALA A 207 4.12 -7.55 -6.32
C ALA A 207 3.32 -6.33 -5.82
N PHE A 208 3.97 -5.41 -5.11
CA PHE A 208 3.34 -4.18 -4.62
C PHE A 208 2.89 -3.27 -5.77
N PHE A 209 3.73 -3.04 -6.79
CA PHE A 209 3.33 -2.25 -7.95
C PHE A 209 2.28 -2.95 -8.81
N LYS A 210 2.35 -4.28 -8.91
CA LYS A 210 1.32 -5.11 -9.56
C LYS A 210 -0.02 -4.95 -8.86
N ASP A 211 -0.06 -5.05 -7.54
CA ASP A 211 -1.27 -4.89 -6.73
C ASP A 211 -1.92 -3.51 -6.97
N ASN A 212 -1.13 -2.43 -6.86
CA ASN A 212 -1.64 -1.08 -7.08
C ASN A 212 -2.13 -0.86 -8.52
N TYR A 213 -1.42 -1.40 -9.52
CA TYR A 213 -1.86 -1.38 -10.93
C TYR A 213 -3.20 -2.10 -11.10
N GLN A 214 -3.32 -3.33 -10.59
CA GLN A 214 -4.51 -4.15 -10.75
C GLN A 214 -5.72 -3.58 -10.02
N LYS A 215 -5.49 -2.94 -8.86
CA LYS A 215 -6.51 -2.19 -8.11
C LYS A 215 -6.77 -0.78 -8.65
N GLN A 216 -6.05 -0.35 -9.70
CA GLN A 216 -6.18 0.96 -10.34
C GLN A 216 -5.96 2.14 -9.37
N LEU A 217 -5.09 1.96 -8.38
CA LEU A 217 -4.75 3.01 -7.42
C LEU A 217 -3.86 4.06 -8.09
N THR A 218 -4.27 5.32 -8.01
CA THR A 218 -3.52 6.47 -8.56
C THR A 218 -2.55 7.08 -7.55
N ASP A 219 -2.89 7.00 -6.26
CA ASP A 219 -2.06 7.49 -5.16
C ASP A 219 -1.42 6.33 -4.41
N ILE A 220 -0.13 6.10 -4.67
CA ILE A 220 0.64 5.04 -4.03
C ILE A 220 1.44 5.64 -2.88
N SER A 221 1.11 5.22 -1.66
CA SER A 221 1.90 5.54 -0.48
C SER A 221 2.96 4.47 -0.23
N TYR A 222 4.23 4.87 -0.23
CA TYR A 222 5.37 4.04 0.20
C TYR A 222 5.68 4.21 1.69
N ILE A 223 4.95 5.09 2.38
CA ILE A 223 5.27 5.46 3.75
C ILE A 223 5.17 4.23 4.64
N GLY A 224 6.18 4.06 5.50
CA GLY A 224 6.31 2.91 6.38
C GLY A 224 7.30 1.88 5.83
N LEU A 225 7.26 1.58 4.53
CA LEU A 225 8.00 0.47 3.94
C LEU A 225 9.53 0.68 3.95
N PRO A 226 10.33 -0.34 4.31
CA PRO A 226 11.78 -0.32 4.12
C PRO A 226 12.12 -0.27 2.62
N SER A 227 12.89 0.71 2.16
CA SER A 227 13.27 0.84 0.74
C SER A 227 14.72 1.31 0.61
N CYS A 228 15.40 0.84 -0.44
CA CYS A 228 16.60 1.48 -0.97
C CYS A 228 16.36 2.18 -2.31
N PHE A 229 15.11 2.21 -2.78
CA PHE A 229 14.70 2.85 -4.02
C PHE A 229 14.12 4.24 -3.77
N GLU A 230 14.39 5.15 -4.71
CA GLU A 230 13.63 6.37 -4.91
C GLU A 230 12.63 6.15 -6.05
N TRP A 231 11.34 6.35 -5.76
CA TRP A 231 10.27 6.10 -6.72
C TRP A 231 9.90 7.38 -7.46
N TYR A 232 9.98 7.33 -8.79
CA TYR A 232 9.54 8.41 -9.69
C TYR A 232 8.38 7.91 -10.55
N ASN A 233 7.60 8.82 -11.13
CA ASN A 233 6.52 8.45 -12.05
C ASN A 233 7.09 7.76 -13.31
N GLY A 234 7.16 6.43 -13.26
CA GLY A 234 7.73 5.60 -14.32
C GLY A 234 9.26 5.54 -14.32
N GLY A 235 9.90 5.75 -13.17
CA GLY A 235 11.35 5.67 -12.99
C GLY A 235 11.72 5.09 -11.62
N ILE A 236 12.89 4.46 -11.54
CA ILE A 236 13.47 3.91 -10.31
C ILE A 236 14.84 4.54 -10.15
N GLY A 237 15.04 5.27 -9.06
CA GLY A 237 16.34 5.80 -8.66
C GLY A 237 16.86 5.11 -7.41
N LEU A 238 18.08 5.49 -7.02
CA LEU A 238 18.73 5.06 -5.79
C LEU A 238 19.28 6.31 -5.07
N PRO A 239 19.05 6.46 -3.76
CA PRO A 239 19.61 7.55 -2.99
C PRO A 239 21.12 7.34 -2.82
N ALA A 240 21.86 8.38 -2.40
CA ALA A 240 23.26 8.17 -2.04
C ALA A 240 23.39 7.17 -0.88
N THR A 241 24.47 6.40 -0.82
CA THR A 241 24.67 5.37 0.22
C THR A 241 24.54 5.93 1.64
N ILE A 242 24.98 7.17 1.87
CA ILE A 242 24.87 7.86 3.16
C ILE A 242 23.43 8.24 3.53
N GLU A 243 22.54 8.33 2.55
CA GLU A 243 21.13 8.70 2.69
C GLU A 243 20.21 7.47 2.82
N LEU A 244 20.78 6.25 2.80
CA LEU A 244 19.98 5.02 2.92
C LEU A 244 19.14 4.99 4.20
N ASP A 245 17.85 4.70 4.03
CA ASP A 245 16.88 4.69 5.12
C ASP A 245 17.28 3.65 6.19
N LYS A 246 17.17 4.04 7.46
CA LYS A 246 17.42 3.14 8.60
C LYS A 246 16.55 1.88 8.55
N LYS A 247 15.33 1.97 8.03
CA LYS A 247 14.42 0.83 7.84
C LYS A 247 15.00 -0.20 6.89
N TRP A 248 15.61 0.23 5.78
CA TRP A 248 16.32 -0.67 4.87
C TRP A 248 17.45 -1.38 5.62
N LYS A 249 18.31 -0.62 6.31
CA LYS A 249 19.44 -1.19 7.06
C LYS A 249 19.00 -2.17 8.14
N ASN A 250 17.85 -1.92 8.78
CA ASN A 250 17.27 -2.81 9.78
C ASN A 250 16.77 -4.15 9.23
N CYS A 251 16.66 -4.33 7.91
CA CYS A 251 16.33 -5.62 7.29
C CYS A 251 17.54 -6.57 7.17
N PHE A 252 18.75 -6.10 7.44
CA PHE A 252 20.00 -6.85 7.31
C PHE A 252 20.68 -7.08 8.66
N TYR A 253 21.59 -8.04 8.72
CA TYR A 253 22.37 -8.35 9.93
C TYR A 253 23.12 -7.11 10.44
N SER A 254 23.81 -6.42 9.54
CA SER A 254 24.63 -5.23 9.81
C SER A 254 24.49 -4.19 8.69
N ASP A 255 24.90 -2.95 8.97
CA ASP A 255 24.96 -1.88 7.98
C ASP A 255 25.84 -2.26 6.78
N ASP A 256 26.95 -2.98 7.00
CA ASP A 256 27.82 -3.50 5.93
C ASP A 256 27.06 -4.44 4.97
N GLN A 257 26.23 -5.36 5.49
CA GLN A 257 25.40 -6.20 4.62
C GLN A 257 24.30 -5.41 3.91
N ALA A 258 23.76 -4.37 4.55
CA ALA A 258 22.79 -3.49 3.90
C ALA A 258 23.41 -2.71 2.73
N TYR A 259 24.68 -2.27 2.86
CA TYR A 259 25.41 -1.62 1.77
C TYR A 259 25.76 -2.59 0.65
N LYS A 260 26.23 -3.80 0.98
CA LYS A 260 26.46 -4.86 -0.03
C LYS A 260 25.18 -5.23 -0.78
N GLY A 261 24.05 -5.33 -0.08
CA GLY A 261 22.76 -5.60 -0.70
C GLY A 261 22.29 -4.45 -1.60
N TYR A 262 22.56 -3.21 -1.21
CA TYR A 262 22.34 -2.03 -2.04
C TYR A 262 23.21 -2.04 -3.31
N ASP A 263 24.49 -2.38 -3.19
CA ASP A 263 25.42 -2.43 -4.32
C ASP A 263 25.01 -3.47 -5.38
N LEU A 264 24.39 -4.59 -4.98
CA LEU A 264 23.81 -5.56 -5.92
C LEU A 264 22.73 -4.94 -6.82
N ILE A 265 21.85 -4.11 -6.25
CA ILE A 265 20.81 -3.42 -7.02
C ILE A 265 21.43 -2.33 -7.90
N LYS A 266 22.37 -1.56 -7.33
CA LYS A 266 23.06 -0.47 -8.02
C LYS A 266 23.78 -0.96 -9.27
N ASP A 267 24.53 -2.05 -9.15
CA ASP A 267 25.29 -2.65 -10.25
C ASP A 267 24.37 -3.09 -11.41
N ILE A 268 23.19 -3.63 -11.14
CA ILE A 268 22.21 -3.94 -12.20
C ILE A 268 21.73 -2.69 -12.93
N ILE A 269 21.46 -1.61 -12.19
CA ILE A 269 21.01 -0.34 -12.77
C ILE A 269 22.12 0.29 -13.62
N GLU A 270 23.36 0.31 -13.12
CA GLU A 270 24.52 0.91 -13.79
C GLU A 270 24.99 0.14 -15.03
N ARG A 271 24.76 -1.18 -15.09
CA ARG A 271 25.03 -1.98 -16.30
C ARG A 271 24.09 -1.67 -17.47
N HIS A 272 23.04 -0.88 -17.26
CA HIS A 272 22.05 -0.50 -18.28
C HIS A 272 21.43 -1.70 -19.03
N VAL A 273 21.26 -2.83 -18.33
CA VAL A 273 20.71 -4.08 -18.89
C VAL A 273 19.18 -4.16 -18.83
N LEU A 274 18.53 -3.15 -18.24
CA LEU A 274 17.09 -3.13 -18.02
C LEU A 274 16.38 -2.44 -19.19
N GLU A 275 15.36 -3.10 -19.72
CA GLU A 275 14.56 -2.58 -20.82
C GLU A 275 13.32 -1.87 -20.27
N TRP A 276 13.22 -0.57 -20.53
CA TRP A 276 12.09 0.23 -20.07
C TRP A 276 10.89 0.10 -21.03
N PRO A 277 9.70 -0.27 -20.53
CA PRO A 277 8.51 -0.33 -21.38
C PRO A 277 8.08 1.06 -21.87
N ASP A 278 7.26 1.05 -22.92
CA ASP A 278 6.72 2.25 -23.57
C ASP A 278 6.19 3.29 -22.55
N LYS A 279 6.51 4.57 -22.79
CA LYS A 279 6.17 5.67 -21.87
C LYS A 279 4.67 5.93 -21.70
N HIS A 280 3.84 5.49 -22.64
CA HIS A 280 2.39 5.59 -22.60
C HIS A 280 1.73 4.47 -21.79
N MET A 281 2.49 3.44 -21.40
CA MET A 281 2.02 2.45 -20.45
C MET A 281 1.84 3.07 -19.06
N ILE A 282 0.83 2.60 -18.31
CA ILE A 282 0.58 3.02 -16.93
C ILE A 282 1.85 2.83 -16.10
N TRP A 283 2.27 3.90 -15.40
CA TRP A 283 3.59 3.98 -14.78
C TRP A 283 3.85 2.90 -13.72
N THR A 284 2.82 2.46 -13.00
CA THR A 284 2.90 1.38 -12.01
C THR A 284 3.25 0.05 -12.66
N LYS A 285 2.60 -0.27 -13.78
CA LYS A 285 2.91 -1.44 -14.61
C LYS A 285 4.32 -1.36 -15.20
N ARG A 286 4.76 -0.17 -15.62
CA ARG A 286 6.14 0.04 -16.13
C ARG A 286 7.18 -0.30 -15.07
N ILE A 287 7.01 0.22 -13.85
CA ILE A 287 7.90 -0.07 -12.73
C ILE A 287 7.88 -1.56 -12.38
N GLN A 288 6.70 -2.17 -12.31
CA GLN A 288 6.53 -3.60 -12.06
C GLN A 288 7.34 -4.48 -13.05
N ILE A 289 7.23 -4.21 -14.35
CA ILE A 289 7.98 -4.95 -15.38
C ILE A 289 9.50 -4.77 -15.23
N VAL A 290 9.96 -3.58 -14.86
CA VAL A 290 11.38 -3.32 -14.63
C VAL A 290 11.88 -4.03 -13.36
N LEU A 291 11.06 -4.14 -12.33
CA LEU A 291 11.40 -4.87 -11.11
C LEU A 291 11.46 -6.39 -11.35
N ASP A 292 10.56 -6.98 -12.13
CA ASP A 292 10.66 -8.39 -12.56
C ASP A 292 12.01 -8.64 -13.27
N GLN A 293 12.35 -7.74 -14.18
CA GLN A 293 13.61 -7.74 -14.90
C GLN A 293 14.85 -7.61 -14.01
N MET A 294 14.78 -6.82 -12.93
CA MET A 294 15.85 -6.73 -11.92
C MET A 294 15.94 -8.03 -11.13
N HIS A 295 14.80 -8.58 -10.68
CA HIS A 295 14.73 -9.83 -9.94
C HIS A 295 15.39 -10.98 -10.71
N ASP A 296 15.13 -11.10 -12.00
CA ASP A 296 15.65 -12.19 -12.82
C ASP A 296 17.15 -12.07 -13.12
N ARG A 297 17.70 -10.86 -13.04
CA ARG A 297 19.12 -10.57 -13.34
C ARG A 297 20.02 -10.53 -12.09
N LEU A 298 19.45 -10.46 -10.89
CA LEU A 298 20.12 -10.73 -9.61
C LEU A 298 20.45 -12.21 -9.48
#